data_AF-A0A382E123-F1
#
_entry.id   AF-A0A382E123-F1
#
_cell.length_a   1.000
_cell.length_b   1.000
_cell.length_c   1.000
_cell.angle_alpha   90.00
_cell.angle_beta   90.00
_cell.angle_gamma   90.00
#
_symmetry.space_group_name_H-M   'P 1'
#
loop_
_entity.id
_entity.type
_entity.pdbx_description
1 polymer ?
#
loop_
_entity_poly.entity_id
_entity_poly.type
_entity_poly.pdbx_seq_one_letter_code
_entity_poly.pdbx_strand_id
1 'polypeptide(L)'
;MIPGIDNNLRLAGRQRMIDWFKELPSSGGALLAMAILAAVTVAGCGGVTADKHKPLWVVTTTALLADLAQNVAGDSTKVVALIPAGADVHSFQTTPNDSVEVSKAGLIVSNGGSLDDFLNPM
;
A
#
# COMPACT_ATOMS: atom_id res chain seq x y z
N MET A 1 24.93 38.21 9.98
CA MET A 1 24.03 39.34 9.63
C MET A 1 24.35 39.75 8.21
N ILE A 2 23.46 39.55 7.22
CA ILE A 2 23.69 40.08 5.87
C ILE A 2 22.60 41.12 5.54
N PRO A 3 22.97 42.41 5.43
CA PRO A 3 22.16 43.44 4.79
C PRO A 3 22.19 43.23 3.26
N GLY A 4 21.07 43.46 2.57
CA GLY A 4 21.06 43.56 1.10
C GLY A 4 20.25 42.53 0.30
N ILE A 5 19.26 41.85 0.87
CA ILE A 5 18.24 41.21 0.02
C ILE A 5 17.21 42.28 -0.35
N ASP A 6 17.46 42.99 -1.45
CA ASP A 6 16.42 43.77 -2.08
C ASP A 6 15.27 42.84 -2.51
N ASN A 7 14.02 43.29 -2.38
CA ASN A 7 12.86 42.52 -2.83
C ASN A 7 12.81 42.42 -4.37
N ASN A 8 13.62 43.21 -5.08
CA ASN A 8 13.64 43.31 -6.53
C ASN A 8 14.27 42.05 -7.16
N LEU A 9 15.27 41.45 -6.53
CA LEU A 9 15.91 40.20 -6.96
C LEU A 9 14.97 39.00 -6.83
N ARG A 10 14.08 38.99 -5.82
CA ARG A 10 13.05 37.95 -5.63
C ARG A 10 11.94 38.07 -6.68
N LEU A 11 11.55 39.29 -7.04
CA LEU A 11 10.58 39.54 -8.10
C LEU A 11 11.17 39.29 -9.50
N ALA A 12 12.43 39.64 -9.73
CA ALA A 12 13.15 39.34 -10.97
C ALA A 12 13.35 37.83 -11.19
N GLY A 13 13.56 37.05 -10.12
CA GLY A 13 13.57 35.58 -10.19
C GLY A 13 12.21 34.99 -10.55
N ARG A 14 11.14 35.50 -9.93
CA ARG A 14 9.76 35.09 -10.23
C ARG A 14 9.37 35.43 -11.67
N GLN A 15 9.75 36.61 -12.15
CA GLN A 15 9.42 37.06 -13.50
C GLN A 15 10.18 36.26 -14.57
N ARG A 16 11.48 36.00 -14.37
CA ARG A 16 12.27 35.12 -15.24
C ARG A 16 11.69 33.70 -15.35
N MET A 17 11.11 33.19 -14.27
CA MET A 17 10.46 31.89 -14.27
C MET A 17 9.17 31.92 -15.10
N ILE A 18 8.35 32.97 -14.96
CA ILE A 18 7.13 33.17 -15.74
C ILE A 18 7.46 33.38 -17.23
N ASP A 19 8.53 34.10 -17.54
CA ASP A 19 8.97 34.35 -18.91
C ASP A 19 9.50 33.06 -19.57
N TRP A 20 10.25 32.23 -18.82
CA TRP A 20 10.63 30.88 -19.25
C TRP A 20 9.41 29.99 -19.57
N PHE A 21 8.31 30.10 -18.81
CA PHE A 21 7.06 29.39 -19.11
C PHE A 21 6.37 29.88 -20.39
N LYS A 22 6.53 31.15 -20.77
CA LYS A 22 5.97 31.72 -22.00
C LYS A 22 6.82 31.41 -23.24
N GLU A 23 8.12 31.17 -23.04
CA GLU A 23 9.06 30.77 -24.09
C GLU A 23 8.96 29.27 -24.43
N LEU A 24 8.19 28.49 -23.67
CA LEU A 24 7.86 27.11 -24.02
C LEU A 24 7.03 27.10 -25.33
N PRO A 25 7.51 26.45 -26.41
CA PRO A 25 6.80 26.42 -27.68
C PRO A 25 5.43 25.75 -27.50
N SER A 26 4.38 26.56 -27.64
CA SER A 26 2.97 26.20 -27.34
C SER A 26 2.41 25.05 -28.19
N SER A 27 3.05 24.72 -29.32
CA SER A 27 2.62 23.64 -30.21
C SER A 27 3.40 22.32 -30.03
N GLY A 28 4.63 22.36 -29.51
CA GLY A 28 5.48 21.18 -29.34
C GLY A 28 5.44 20.57 -27.93
N GLY A 29 5.36 21.43 -26.91
CA GLY A 29 5.36 20.98 -25.50
C GLY A 29 4.10 20.22 -25.09
N ALA A 30 2.95 20.57 -25.65
CA ALA A 30 1.68 19.91 -25.36
C ALA A 30 1.64 18.46 -25.87
N LEU A 31 2.19 18.21 -27.06
CA LEU A 31 2.30 16.87 -27.64
C LEU A 31 3.29 16.00 -26.86
N LEU A 32 4.42 16.58 -26.43
CA LEU A 32 5.40 15.86 -25.63
C LEU A 32 4.87 15.53 -24.23
N ALA A 33 4.15 16.45 -23.59
CA ALA A 33 3.52 16.23 -22.29
C ALA A 33 2.43 15.14 -22.36
N MET A 34 1.60 15.14 -23.41
CA MET A 34 0.62 14.07 -23.65
C MET A 34 1.29 12.72 -23.92
N ALA A 35 2.37 12.68 -24.68
CA ALA A 35 3.12 11.45 -24.95
C ALA A 35 3.74 10.86 -23.68
N ILE A 36 4.29 11.71 -22.80
CA ILE A 36 4.85 11.28 -21.50
C ILE A 36 3.73 10.74 -20.60
N LEU A 37 2.59 11.42 -20.53
CA LEU A 37 1.44 10.96 -19.74
C LEU A 37 0.87 9.62 -20.27
N ALA A 38 0.79 9.47 -21.60
CA ALA A 38 0.37 8.22 -22.23
C ALA A 38 1.37 7.08 -21.97
N ALA A 39 2.68 7.35 -21.99
CA ALA A 39 3.69 6.35 -21.68
C ALA A 39 3.61 5.84 -20.23
N VAL A 40 3.34 6.74 -19.27
CA VAL A 40 3.19 6.39 -17.84
C VAL A 40 1.95 5.53 -17.60
N THR A 41 0.84 5.81 -18.29
CA THR A 41 -0.40 5.02 -18.13
C THR A 41 -0.29 3.62 -18.73
N VAL A 42 0.46 3.44 -19.83
CA VAL A 42 0.67 2.11 -20.44
C VAL A 42 1.61 1.24 -19.61
N ALA A 43 2.64 1.82 -18.98
CA ALA A 43 3.58 1.07 -18.14
C ALA A 43 2.93 0.47 -16.87
N GLY A 44 1.78 0.99 -16.44
CA GLY A 44 1.03 0.47 -15.28
C GLY A 44 0.15 -0.76 -15.58
N CYS A 45 -0.03 -1.15 -16.84
CA CYS A 45 -0.95 -2.24 -17.23
C CYS A 45 -0.29 -3.63 -17.27
N GLY A 46 0.95 -3.77 -16.81
CA GLY A 46 1.60 -5.06 -16.61
C GLY A 46 1.00 -5.78 -15.41
N GLY A 47 -0.07 -6.54 -15.63
CA GLY A 47 -0.67 -7.38 -14.60
C GLY A 47 0.35 -8.39 -14.05
N VAL A 48 0.48 -8.44 -12.73
CA VAL A 48 1.22 -9.52 -12.06
C VAL A 48 0.59 -10.86 -12.43
N THR A 49 1.33 -11.70 -13.14
CA THR A 49 0.92 -13.09 -13.38
C THR A 49 1.10 -13.84 -12.06
N ALA A 50 0.07 -13.83 -11.22
CA ALA A 50 0.03 -14.70 -10.06
C ALA A 50 0.06 -16.16 -10.55
N ASP A 51 1.01 -16.95 -10.04
CA ASP A 51 1.02 -18.39 -10.25
C ASP A 51 -0.31 -18.97 -9.76
N LYS A 52 -1.17 -19.36 -10.71
CA LYS A 52 -2.53 -19.89 -10.42
C LYS A 52 -2.52 -21.21 -9.64
N HIS A 53 -1.34 -21.78 -9.36
CA HIS A 53 -1.20 -23.14 -8.86
C HIS A 53 -1.17 -23.27 -7.34
N LYS A 54 -1.09 -22.18 -6.57
CA LYS A 54 -1.20 -22.27 -5.11
C LYS A 54 -1.98 -21.07 -4.54
N PRO A 55 -3.15 -21.29 -3.92
CA PRO A 55 -3.86 -20.20 -3.26
C PRO A 55 -3.00 -19.61 -2.15
N LEU A 56 -3.00 -18.29 -2.04
CA LEU A 56 -2.28 -17.60 -0.96
C LEU A 56 -2.90 -18.03 0.39
N TRP A 57 -2.06 -18.48 1.32
CA TRP A 57 -2.48 -18.83 2.68
C TRP A 57 -2.41 -17.58 3.55
N VAL A 58 -3.57 -17.10 3.99
CA VAL A 58 -3.70 -15.90 4.82
C VAL A 58 -4.20 -16.30 6.19
N VAL A 59 -3.45 -15.90 7.22
CA VAL A 59 -3.85 -16.08 8.62
C VAL A 59 -4.31 -14.73 9.17
N THR A 60 -5.46 -14.70 9.83
CA THR A 60 -5.97 -13.51 10.53
C THR A 60 -6.05 -13.78 12.02
N THR A 61 -5.99 -12.72 12.82
CA THR A 61 -6.09 -12.89 14.29
C THR A 61 -7.50 -13.24 14.72
N THR A 62 -8.51 -12.56 14.16
CA THR A 62 -9.92 -12.75 14.50
C THR A 62 -10.76 -13.17 13.29
N ALA A 63 -11.90 -13.81 13.56
CA ALA A 63 -12.89 -14.18 12.55
C ALA A 63 -13.47 -12.96 11.80
N LEU A 64 -13.54 -11.79 12.44
CA LEU A 64 -13.97 -10.55 11.79
C LEU A 64 -12.98 -10.16 10.68
N LEU A 65 -11.68 -10.20 10.97
CA LEU A 65 -10.65 -9.93 9.97
C LEU A 65 -10.63 -10.99 8.87
N ALA A 66 -10.94 -12.25 9.19
CA ALA A 66 -11.05 -13.30 8.17
C ALA A 66 -12.17 -13.01 7.19
N ASP A 67 -13.35 -12.59 7.68
CA ASP A 67 -14.47 -12.22 6.81
C ASP A 67 -14.12 -11.05 5.90
N LEU A 68 -13.55 -9.97 6.47
CA LEU A 68 -13.12 -8.81 5.69
C LEU A 68 -12.05 -9.17 4.65
N ALA A 69 -11.04 -9.94 5.05
CA ALA A 69 -9.97 -10.37 4.15
C ALA A 69 -10.48 -11.29 3.05
N GLN A 70 -11.41 -12.21 3.35
CA GLN A 70 -12.00 -13.11 2.36
C GLN A 70 -12.84 -12.36 1.32
N ASN A 71 -13.60 -11.34 1.74
CA ASN A 71 -14.37 -10.48 0.84
C ASN A 71 -13.47 -9.71 -0.13
N VAL A 72 -12.28 -9.27 0.31
CA VAL A 72 -11.32 -8.56 -0.55
C VAL A 72 -10.52 -9.52 -1.43
N ALA A 73 -10.11 -10.66 -0.90
CA ALA A 73 -9.16 -11.56 -1.54
C ALA A 73 -9.81 -12.55 -2.53
N GLY A 74 -11.12 -12.76 -2.44
CA GLY A 74 -11.88 -13.67 -3.31
C GLY A 74 -11.44 -15.13 -3.23
N ASP A 75 -11.91 -15.95 -4.17
CA ASP A 75 -11.77 -17.42 -4.11
C ASP A 75 -10.35 -17.94 -4.37
N SER A 76 -9.44 -17.10 -4.84
CA SER A 76 -8.03 -17.46 -5.10
C SER A 76 -7.16 -17.52 -3.85
N THR A 77 -7.73 -17.20 -2.69
CA THR A 77 -7.02 -17.08 -1.41
C THR A 77 -7.71 -17.95 -0.38
N LYS A 78 -6.94 -18.60 0.48
CA LYS A 78 -7.49 -19.38 1.58
C LYS A 78 -7.18 -18.63 2.89
N VAL A 79 -8.23 -18.10 3.50
CA VAL A 79 -8.16 -17.27 4.72
C VAL A 79 -8.59 -18.11 5.94
N VAL A 80 -7.81 -18.06 7.02
CA VAL A 80 -8.16 -18.69 8.30
C VAL A 80 -7.94 -17.75 9.47
N ALA A 81 -8.80 -17.81 10.47
CA ALA A 81 -8.64 -17.06 11.72
C ALA A 81 -8.03 -17.94 12.80
N LEU A 82 -7.10 -17.39 13.58
CA LEU A 82 -6.57 -18.03 14.79
C LEU A 82 -7.65 -18.10 15.88
N ILE A 83 -8.37 -17.01 16.10
CA ILE A 83 -9.50 -16.97 17.03
C ILE A 83 -10.79 -17.29 16.24
N PRO A 84 -11.42 -18.45 16.47
CA PRO A 84 -12.61 -18.85 15.73
C PRO A 84 -13.83 -17.99 16.07
N ALA A 85 -14.82 -17.98 15.19
CA ALA A 85 -16.05 -17.24 15.41
C ALA A 85 -16.75 -17.68 16.71
N GLY A 86 -17.13 -16.71 17.54
CA GLY A 86 -17.78 -16.94 18.83
C GLY A 86 -16.83 -17.20 20.01
N ALA A 87 -15.51 -17.28 19.79
CA ALA A 87 -14.54 -17.33 20.87
C ALA A 87 -14.22 -15.92 21.41
N ASP A 88 -13.94 -15.83 22.72
CA ASP A 88 -13.52 -14.58 23.36
C ASP A 88 -12.03 -14.33 23.17
N VAL A 89 -11.71 -13.19 22.56
CA VAL A 89 -10.36 -12.73 22.26
C VAL A 89 -9.54 -12.43 23.52
N HIS A 90 -10.17 -12.04 24.62
CA HIS A 90 -9.45 -11.67 25.84
C HIS A 90 -8.97 -12.90 26.64
N SER A 91 -9.62 -14.04 26.43
CA SER A 91 -9.27 -15.32 27.04
C SER A 91 -8.48 -16.24 26.11
N PHE A 92 -8.28 -15.84 24.85
CA PHE A 92 -7.63 -16.69 23.86
C PHE A 92 -6.18 -16.96 24.26
N GLN A 93 -5.80 -18.23 24.14
CA GLN A 93 -4.44 -18.67 24.37
C GLN A 93 -3.96 -19.48 23.19
N THR A 94 -2.75 -19.16 22.77
CA THR A 94 -2.14 -19.74 21.58
C THR A 94 -1.65 -21.14 21.85
N THR A 95 -1.79 -21.98 20.84
CA THR A 95 -1.37 -23.36 20.84
C THR A 95 -0.12 -23.53 19.96
N PRO A 96 0.68 -24.59 20.14
CA PRO A 96 1.77 -24.89 19.22
C PRO A 96 1.32 -25.05 17.77
N ASN A 97 0.07 -25.46 17.54
CA ASN A 97 -0.47 -25.56 16.18
C ASN A 97 -0.68 -24.17 15.55
N ASP A 98 -1.01 -23.16 16.35
CA ASP A 98 -1.18 -21.78 15.85
C ASP A 98 0.15 -21.22 15.35
N SER A 99 1.26 -21.45 16.08
CA SER A 99 2.61 -21.09 15.59
C SER A 99 2.94 -21.79 14.27
N VAL A 100 2.53 -23.06 14.11
CA VAL A 100 2.71 -23.78 12.83
C VAL A 100 1.89 -23.16 11.72
N GLU A 101 0.63 -22.77 11.97
CA GLU A 101 -0.21 -22.09 10.98
C GLU A 101 0.36 -20.74 10.56
N VAL A 102 0.77 -19.93 11.54
CA VAL A 102 1.43 -18.64 11.32
C VAL A 102 2.73 -18.80 10.52
N SER A 103 3.55 -19.82 10.83
CA SER A 103 4.82 -20.06 10.13
C SER A 103 4.66 -20.41 8.65
N LYS A 104 3.49 -20.93 8.25
CA LYS A 104 3.17 -21.31 6.86
C LYS A 104 2.45 -20.21 6.11
N ALA A 105 2.00 -19.16 6.79
CA ALA A 105 1.24 -18.07 6.22
C ALA A 105 2.09 -17.29 5.19
N GLY A 106 1.49 -16.99 4.04
CA GLY A 106 2.05 -16.05 3.08
C GLY A 106 1.74 -14.59 3.47
N LEU A 107 0.73 -14.38 4.30
CA LEU A 107 0.34 -13.08 4.85
C LEU A 107 -0.37 -13.27 6.20
N ILE A 108 -0.07 -12.39 7.15
CA ILE A 108 -0.76 -12.31 8.44
C ILE A 108 -1.48 -10.97 8.52
N VAL A 109 -2.77 -11.00 8.87
CA VAL A 109 -3.59 -9.80 9.10
C VAL A 109 -3.95 -9.71 10.58
N SER A 110 -3.44 -8.67 11.25
CA SER A 110 -3.70 -8.38 12.66
C SER A 110 -4.47 -7.06 12.80
N ASN A 111 -5.24 -6.93 13.87
CA ASN A 111 -5.88 -5.68 14.29
C ASN A 111 -4.86 -4.69 14.86
N GLY A 112 -3.89 -5.19 15.63
CA GLY A 112 -2.94 -4.36 16.37
C GLY A 112 -3.57 -3.74 17.64
N GLY A 113 -2.98 -2.65 18.13
CA GLY A 113 -3.50 -1.94 19.31
C GLY A 113 -3.55 -2.77 20.60
N SER A 114 -2.59 -3.70 20.77
CA SER A 114 -2.51 -4.68 21.87
C SER A 114 -3.57 -5.78 21.90
N LEU A 115 -4.51 -5.83 20.94
CA LEU A 115 -5.48 -6.92 20.89
C LEU A 115 -4.82 -8.27 20.56
N ASP A 116 -3.80 -8.23 19.71
CA ASP A 116 -3.17 -9.42 19.14
C ASP A 116 -1.78 -9.70 19.74
N ASP A 117 -1.53 -9.24 20.97
CA ASP A 117 -0.22 -9.41 21.62
C ASP A 117 0.16 -10.88 21.83
N PHE A 118 -0.81 -11.79 21.75
CA PHE A 118 -0.58 -13.23 21.73
C PHE A 118 0.28 -13.71 20.54
N LEU A 119 0.41 -12.91 19.48
CA LEU A 119 1.31 -13.14 18.35
C LEU A 119 2.80 -12.89 18.68
N ASN A 120 3.10 -12.17 19.77
CA ASN A 120 4.46 -11.83 20.18
C ASN A 120 4.99 -12.79 21.27
N PRO A 121 6.25 -13.23 21.21
CA PRO A 121 6.92 -13.88 20.09
C PRO A 121 6.48 -15.35 20.01
N MET A 122 5.65 -15.66 19.01
CA MET A 122 5.36 -17.03 18.58
C MET A 122 6.54 -17.68 17.86
#